data_AF-A0A1N6QHT5-F1
#
_entry.id   AF-A0A1N6QHT5-F1
#
_cell.length_a   1.000
_cell.length_b   1.000
_cell.length_c   1.000
_cell.angle_alpha   90.00
_cell.angle_beta   90.00
_cell.angle_gamma   90.00
#
_symmetry.space_group_name_H-M   'P 1'
#
loop_
_entity.id
_entity.type
_entity.pdbx_description
1 polymer ?
#
loop_
_entity_poly.entity_id
_entity_poly.type
_entity_poly.pdbx_seq_one_letter_code
_entity_poly.pdbx_strand_id
1 'polypeptide(L)'
;MSDKRSAGDEVAELLESFRQVGSAGQAGLAGVRDATKAMRTLVAADVSLARSAFGRTLAFTAGAIVFGVVAGLMLSAALVMGLSYGLGMPVWASLLVWGTLCALTTWFAGWRAMRYFEHTRMKATRRQLARLGIGELSDHTPDPASPQSTKEATDAMPTKEANGAPVKDEQGINVTPP
;
A
#
# COMPACT_ATOMS: atom_id res chain seq x y z
N MET A 1 71.11 1.96 22.77
CA MET A 1 70.80 1.97 21.33
C MET A 1 69.69 0.98 20.92
N SER A 2 69.03 0.29 21.87
CA SER A 2 67.98 -0.73 21.62
C SER A 2 66.56 -0.16 21.52
N ASP A 3 66.32 1.01 22.11
CA ASP A 3 64.98 1.58 22.31
C ASP A 3 64.33 2.15 21.02
N LYS A 4 65.15 2.70 20.11
CA LYS A 4 64.66 3.25 18.83
C LYS A 4 64.21 2.21 17.80
N ARG A 5 64.55 0.91 17.97
CA ARG A 5 64.09 -0.15 17.05
C ARG A 5 62.67 -0.61 17.38
N SER A 6 62.31 -0.70 18.66
CA SER A 6 60.98 -1.16 19.11
C SER A 6 59.85 -0.24 18.66
N ALA A 7 60.06 1.08 18.75
CA ALA A 7 59.06 2.07 18.34
C ALA A 7 58.83 2.12 16.81
N GLY A 8 59.83 1.72 16.01
CA GLY A 8 59.69 1.64 14.55
C GLY A 8 58.85 0.44 14.11
N ASP A 9 58.99 -0.69 14.80
CA ASP A 9 58.26 -1.92 14.51
C ASP A 9 56.77 -1.81 14.90
N GLU A 10 56.44 -1.19 16.04
CA GLU A 10 55.03 -0.95 16.44
C GLU A 10 54.28 -0.04 15.47
N VAL A 11 54.92 1.02 14.98
CA VAL A 11 54.31 1.94 14.00
C VAL A 11 54.06 1.23 12.67
N ALA A 12 54.95 0.34 12.26
CA ALA A 12 54.79 -0.48 11.06
C ALA A 12 53.63 -1.49 11.22
N GLU A 13 53.48 -2.11 12.39
CA GLU A 13 52.41 -3.07 12.69
C GLU A 13 51.01 -2.42 12.73
N LEU A 14 50.91 -1.20 13.28
CA LEU A 14 49.69 -0.41 13.23
C LEU A 14 49.32 -0.01 11.80
N LEU A 15 50.28 0.45 11.00
CA LEU A 15 50.06 0.78 9.59
C LEU A 15 49.58 -0.43 8.79
N GLU A 16 50.14 -1.62 9.04
CA GLU A 16 49.69 -2.85 8.38
C GLU A 16 48.28 -3.25 8.84
N SER A 17 47.97 -3.11 10.13
CA SER A 17 46.61 -3.35 10.66
C SER A 17 45.58 -2.40 10.05
N PHE A 18 45.89 -1.11 9.92
CA PHE A 18 45.03 -0.14 9.23
C PHE A 18 44.85 -0.48 7.75
N ARG A 19 45.93 -0.92 7.09
CA ARG A 19 45.87 -1.34 5.69
C ARG A 19 45.02 -2.61 5.52
N GLN A 20 45.10 -3.53 6.46
CA GLN A 20 44.31 -4.76 6.49
C GLN A 20 42.83 -4.51 6.81
N VAL A 21 42.53 -3.58 7.72
CA VAL A 21 41.15 -3.13 7.98
C VAL A 21 40.58 -2.39 6.77
N GLY A 22 41.38 -1.55 6.10
CA GLY A 22 40.98 -0.85 4.88
C GLY A 22 40.69 -1.80 3.72
N SER A 23 41.52 -2.83 3.52
CA SER A 23 41.30 -3.85 2.48
C SER A 23 40.10 -4.75 2.80
N ALA A 24 39.90 -5.13 4.07
CA ALA A 24 38.71 -5.84 4.52
C ALA A 24 37.43 -5.00 4.35
N GLY A 25 37.51 -3.69 4.62
CA GLY A 25 36.41 -2.74 4.41
C GLY A 25 36.04 -2.58 2.93
N GLN A 26 37.04 -2.49 2.04
CA GLN A 26 36.80 -2.46 0.60
C GLN A 26 36.20 -3.76 0.08
N ALA A 27 36.66 -4.91 0.58
CA ALA A 27 36.09 -6.21 0.25
C ALA A 27 34.63 -6.34 0.75
N GLY A 28 34.33 -5.83 1.96
CA GLY A 28 32.98 -5.79 2.50
C GLY A 28 32.04 -4.88 1.70
N LEU A 29 32.51 -3.70 1.28
CA LEU A 29 31.76 -2.79 0.40
C LEU A 29 31.47 -3.41 -0.97
N ALA A 30 32.44 -4.13 -1.54
CA ALA A 30 32.24 -4.87 -2.78
C ALA A 30 31.18 -5.97 -2.59
N GLY A 31 31.24 -6.73 -1.49
CA GLY A 31 30.25 -7.77 -1.16
C GLY A 31 28.84 -7.23 -0.95
N VAL A 32 28.70 -6.09 -0.26
CA VAL A 32 27.39 -5.41 -0.07
C VAL A 32 26.83 -4.91 -1.40
N ARG A 33 27.69 -4.37 -2.28
CA ARG A 33 27.28 -3.92 -3.61
C ARG A 33 26.77 -5.09 -4.45
N ASP A 34 27.46 -6.22 -4.42
CA ASP A 34 27.06 -7.41 -5.16
C ASP A 34 25.77 -8.02 -4.60
N ALA A 35 25.62 -8.08 -3.27
CA ALA A 35 24.39 -8.51 -2.61
C ALA A 35 23.19 -7.61 -2.97
N THR A 36 23.39 -6.29 -2.99
CA THR A 36 22.35 -5.32 -3.38
C THR A 36 21.96 -5.49 -4.85
N LYS A 37 22.93 -5.73 -5.73
CA LYS A 37 22.69 -6.00 -7.15
C LYS A 37 21.88 -7.28 -7.34
N ALA A 38 22.24 -8.35 -6.64
CA ALA A 38 21.53 -9.62 -6.67
C ALA A 38 20.08 -9.47 -6.16
N MET A 39 19.88 -8.78 -5.03
CA MET A 39 18.55 -8.49 -4.48
C MET A 39 17.69 -7.70 -5.47
N ARG A 40 18.26 -6.69 -6.15
CA ARG A 40 17.55 -5.92 -7.18
C ARG A 40 17.17 -6.78 -8.38
N THR A 41 18.04 -7.68 -8.82
CA THR A 41 17.75 -8.61 -9.90
C THR A 41 16.63 -9.58 -9.53
N LEU A 42 16.64 -10.11 -8.31
CA LEU A 42 15.59 -11.00 -7.81
C LEU A 42 14.23 -10.29 -7.75
N VAL A 43 14.17 -9.08 -7.19
CA VAL A 43 12.95 -8.26 -7.14
C VAL A 43 12.45 -7.95 -8.55
N ALA A 44 13.33 -7.62 -9.50
CA ALA A 44 12.94 -7.40 -10.88
C ALA A 44 12.37 -8.67 -11.54
N ALA A 45 12.95 -9.83 -11.23
CA ALA A 45 12.45 -11.12 -11.69
C ALA A 45 11.06 -11.42 -11.10
N ASP A 46 10.85 -11.21 -9.80
CA ASP A 46 9.56 -11.39 -9.13
C ASP A 46 8.47 -10.48 -9.74
N VAL A 47 8.80 -9.21 -10.02
CA VAL A 47 7.89 -8.27 -10.68
C VAL A 47 7.56 -8.70 -12.11
N SER A 48 8.54 -9.19 -12.86
CA SER A 48 8.33 -9.70 -14.23
C SER A 48 7.44 -10.95 -14.24
N LEU A 49 7.70 -11.88 -13.31
CA LEU A 49 6.94 -13.11 -13.16
C LEU A 49 5.49 -12.80 -12.75
N ALA A 50 5.31 -11.90 -11.78
CA ALA A 50 4.01 -11.39 -11.34
C ALA A 50 3.26 -10.73 -12.50
N ARG A 51 3.92 -9.90 -13.32
CA ARG A 51 3.28 -9.22 -14.47
C ARG A 51 2.83 -10.22 -15.54
N SER A 52 3.63 -11.24 -15.85
CA SER A 52 3.26 -12.23 -16.87
C SER A 52 2.09 -13.11 -16.41
N ALA A 53 2.10 -13.53 -15.14
CA ALA A 53 1.00 -14.27 -14.54
C ALA A 53 -0.26 -13.40 -14.45
N PHE A 54 -0.12 -12.16 -13.98
CA PHE A 54 -1.21 -11.20 -13.82
C PHE A 54 -1.91 -10.89 -15.13
N GLY A 55 -1.15 -10.64 -16.21
CA GLY A 55 -1.72 -10.39 -17.54
C GLY A 55 -2.59 -11.56 -18.03
N ARG A 56 -2.12 -12.79 -17.84
CA ARG A 56 -2.88 -13.99 -18.23
C ARG A 56 -4.10 -14.22 -17.34
N THR A 57 -3.98 -14.02 -16.02
CA THR A 57 -5.13 -14.11 -15.11
C THR A 57 -6.16 -13.04 -15.42
N LEU A 58 -5.75 -11.82 -15.78
CA LEU A 58 -6.67 -10.76 -16.20
C LEU A 58 -7.40 -11.12 -17.48
N ALA A 59 -6.72 -11.66 -18.48
CA ALA A 59 -7.35 -12.11 -19.72
C ALA A 59 -8.42 -13.19 -19.45
N PHE A 60 -8.09 -14.20 -18.64
CA PHE A 60 -9.06 -15.22 -18.23
C PHE A 60 -10.19 -14.65 -17.37
N THR A 61 -9.91 -13.69 -16.48
CA THR A 61 -10.93 -13.02 -15.66
C THR A 61 -11.89 -12.22 -16.54
N ALA A 62 -11.40 -11.48 -17.52
CA ALA A 62 -12.22 -10.76 -18.50
C ALA A 62 -13.11 -11.73 -19.28
N GLY A 63 -12.55 -12.83 -19.77
CA GLY A 63 -13.32 -13.91 -20.41
C GLY A 63 -14.39 -14.47 -19.50
N ALA A 64 -14.05 -14.80 -18.25
CA ALA A 64 -14.99 -15.31 -17.26
C ALA A 64 -16.12 -14.32 -16.95
N ILE A 65 -15.85 -13.01 -16.91
CA ILE A 65 -16.88 -11.97 -16.75
C ILE A 65 -17.83 -11.97 -17.95
N VAL A 66 -17.30 -11.94 -19.19
CA VAL A 66 -18.13 -11.92 -20.41
C VAL A 66 -19.02 -13.16 -20.49
N PHE A 67 -18.42 -14.35 -20.36
CA PHE A 67 -19.18 -15.60 -20.38
C PHE A 67 -20.12 -15.73 -19.17
N GLY A 68 -19.74 -15.20 -18.01
CA GLY A 68 -20.59 -15.16 -16.81
C GLY A 68 -21.82 -14.30 -17.01
N VAL A 69 -21.69 -13.14 -17.66
CA VAL A 69 -22.84 -12.28 -18.03
C VAL A 69 -23.75 -13.01 -19.02
N VAL A 70 -23.20 -13.60 -20.09
CA VAL A 70 -23.98 -14.34 -21.09
C VAL A 70 -24.72 -15.53 -20.45
N ALA A 71 -24.02 -16.33 -19.63
CA ALA A 71 -24.60 -17.45 -18.92
C ALA A 71 -25.68 -16.98 -17.92
N GLY A 72 -25.46 -15.86 -17.22
CA GLY A 72 -26.43 -15.25 -16.32
C GLY A 72 -27.72 -14.81 -17.03
N LEU A 73 -27.60 -14.24 -18.24
CA LEU A 73 -28.76 -13.90 -19.07
C LEU A 73 -29.51 -15.13 -19.58
N MET A 74 -28.79 -16.19 -19.96
CA MET A 74 -29.43 -17.47 -20.32
C MET A 74 -30.11 -18.13 -19.12
N LEU A 75 -29.48 -18.08 -17.95
CA LEU A 75 -30.03 -18.63 -16.72
C LEU A 75 -31.26 -17.84 -16.26
N SER A 76 -31.26 -16.51 -16.36
CA SER A 76 -32.41 -15.69 -16.02
C SER A 76 -33.61 -15.99 -16.92
N ALA A 77 -33.37 -16.08 -18.24
CA ALA A 77 -34.39 -16.48 -19.20
C ALA A 77 -34.93 -17.88 -18.89
N ALA A 78 -34.06 -18.86 -18.67
CA ALA A 78 -34.44 -20.22 -18.33
C ALA A 78 -35.23 -20.32 -17.02
N LEU A 79 -34.84 -19.56 -15.98
CA LEU A 79 -35.55 -19.54 -14.71
C LEU A 79 -36.94 -18.92 -14.86
N VAL A 80 -37.04 -17.76 -15.50
CA VAL A 80 -38.33 -17.08 -15.72
C VAL A 80 -39.26 -17.96 -16.57
N MET A 81 -38.73 -18.58 -17.63
CA MET A 81 -39.45 -19.54 -18.47
C MET A 81 -39.91 -20.75 -17.62
N GLY A 82 -39.01 -21.36 -16.84
CA GLY A 82 -39.31 -22.52 -16.00
C GLY A 82 -40.37 -22.24 -14.94
N LEU A 83 -40.30 -21.09 -14.27
CA LEU A 83 -41.31 -20.69 -13.28
C LEU A 83 -42.67 -20.40 -13.94
N SER A 84 -42.65 -19.73 -15.10
CA SER A 84 -43.88 -19.31 -15.75
C SER A 84 -44.61 -20.46 -16.43
N TYR A 85 -43.89 -21.31 -17.17
CA TYR A 85 -44.47 -22.43 -17.90
C TYR A 85 -44.55 -23.72 -17.06
N GLY A 86 -43.63 -23.93 -16.12
CA GLY A 86 -43.59 -25.13 -15.28
C GLY A 86 -44.52 -25.04 -14.07
N LEU A 87 -44.55 -23.90 -13.38
CA LEU A 87 -45.39 -23.69 -12.19
C LEU A 87 -46.66 -22.87 -12.48
N GLY A 88 -46.87 -22.43 -13.74
CA GLY A 88 -47.99 -21.58 -14.11
C GLY A 88 -47.94 -20.18 -13.48
N MET A 89 -46.78 -19.78 -12.96
CA MET A 89 -46.63 -18.50 -12.27
C MET A 89 -46.74 -17.34 -13.28
N PRO A 90 -47.44 -16.23 -12.98
CA PRO A 90 -47.48 -15.12 -13.90
C PRO A 90 -46.09 -14.50 -14.06
N VAL A 91 -45.76 -14.05 -15.27
CA VAL A 91 -44.42 -13.58 -15.65
C VAL A 91 -43.89 -12.48 -14.70
N TRP A 92 -44.75 -11.59 -14.21
CA TRP A 92 -44.35 -10.55 -13.25
C TRP A 92 -43.84 -11.13 -11.92
N ALA A 93 -44.45 -12.20 -11.42
CA ALA A 93 -44.03 -12.84 -10.19
C ALA A 93 -42.71 -13.60 -10.39
N SER A 94 -42.53 -14.26 -11.54
CA SER A 94 -41.25 -14.87 -11.94
C SER A 94 -40.12 -13.83 -12.03
N LEU A 95 -40.41 -12.64 -12.57
CA LEU A 95 -39.46 -11.52 -12.62
C LEU A 95 -39.13 -10.98 -11.23
N LEU A 96 -40.09 -10.92 -10.30
CA LEU A 96 -39.82 -10.52 -8.91
C LEU A 96 -38.94 -11.54 -8.18
N VAL A 97 -39.16 -12.85 -8.40
CA VAL A 97 -38.31 -13.90 -7.83
C VAL A 97 -36.87 -13.75 -8.33
N TRP A 98 -36.67 -13.56 -9.64
CA TRP A 98 -35.33 -13.31 -10.17
C TRP A 98 -34.74 -12.00 -9.67
N GLY A 99 -35.52 -10.92 -9.65
CA GLY A 99 -35.09 -9.60 -9.20
C GLY A 99 -34.67 -9.58 -7.73
N THR A 100 -35.40 -10.27 -6.86
CA THR A 100 -35.03 -10.42 -5.44
C THR A 100 -33.75 -11.23 -5.28
N LEU A 101 -33.55 -12.29 -6.07
CA LEU A 101 -32.31 -13.06 -6.07
C LEU A 101 -31.10 -12.20 -6.52
N CYS A 102 -31.26 -11.40 -7.57
CA CYS A 102 -30.25 -10.43 -8.00
C CYS A 102 -29.96 -9.39 -6.90
N ALA A 103 -31.00 -8.83 -6.28
CA ALA A 103 -30.82 -7.85 -5.21
C ALA A 103 -30.05 -8.42 -4.01
N LEU A 104 -30.38 -9.65 -3.59
CA LEU A 104 -29.69 -10.34 -2.49
C LEU A 104 -28.23 -10.65 -2.84
N THR A 105 -27.96 -11.13 -4.06
CA THR A 105 -26.60 -11.42 -4.50
C THR A 105 -25.76 -10.15 -4.63
N THR A 106 -26.31 -9.06 -5.18
CA THR A 106 -25.66 -7.74 -5.23
C THR A 106 -25.38 -7.19 -3.83
N TRP A 107 -26.35 -7.26 -2.92
CA TRP A 107 -26.16 -6.86 -1.52
C TRP A 107 -25.04 -7.65 -0.85
N PHE A 108 -25.04 -8.97 -1.00
CA PHE A 108 -24.01 -9.83 -0.42
C PHE A 108 -22.63 -9.56 -1.00
N ALA A 109 -22.53 -9.38 -2.33
CA ALA A 109 -21.27 -9.04 -2.99
C ALA A 109 -20.73 -7.68 -2.53
N GLY A 110 -21.60 -6.66 -2.44
CA GLY A 110 -21.24 -5.34 -1.93
C GLY A 110 -20.78 -5.39 -0.46
N TRP A 111 -21.50 -6.12 0.39
CA TRP A 111 -21.11 -6.32 1.78
C TRP A 111 -19.75 -7.02 1.91
N ARG A 112 -19.51 -8.08 1.13
CA ARG A 112 -18.22 -8.78 1.09
C ARG A 112 -17.11 -7.88 0.59
N ALA A 113 -17.35 -7.07 -0.44
CA ALA A 113 -16.39 -6.10 -0.95
C ALA A 113 -16.01 -5.07 0.11
N MET A 114 -16.99 -4.46 0.79
CA MET A 114 -16.73 -3.52 1.89
C MET A 114 -15.92 -4.16 3.02
N ARG A 115 -16.28 -5.38 3.43
CA ARG A 115 -15.52 -6.16 4.43
C ARG A 115 -14.10 -6.43 3.97
N TYR A 116 -13.86 -6.71 2.70
CA TYR A 116 -12.52 -6.91 2.17
C TYR A 116 -11.70 -5.60 2.16
N PHE A 117 -12.34 -4.48 1.82
CA PHE A 117 -11.73 -3.14 1.88
C PHE A 117 -11.37 -2.70 3.30
N GLU A 118 -12.10 -3.15 4.33
CA GLU A 118 -11.73 -2.90 5.72
C GLU A 118 -10.35 -3.48 6.08
N HIS A 119 -10.02 -4.66 5.58
CA HIS A 119 -8.75 -5.35 5.85
C HIS A 119 -7.60 -4.88 4.96
N THR A 120 -7.92 -4.26 3.81
CA THR A 120 -6.94 -3.74 2.85
C THR A 120 -6.76 -2.23 2.93
N ARG A 121 -7.38 -1.55 3.91
CA ARG A 121 -6.98 -0.18 4.28
C ARG A 121 -5.54 -0.22 4.75
N MET A 122 -4.62 -0.01 3.81
CA MET A 122 -3.18 0.15 4.03
C MET A 122 -2.90 1.44 4.81
N LYS A 123 -3.41 1.55 6.04
CA LYS A 123 -3.15 2.69 6.93
C LYS A 123 -1.64 2.84 7.17
N ALA A 124 -0.92 1.72 7.24
CA ALA A 124 0.54 1.68 7.35
C ALA A 124 1.23 2.20 6.08
N THR A 125 0.88 1.69 4.90
CA THR A 125 1.48 2.11 3.62
C THR A 125 1.12 3.55 3.27
N ARG A 126 -0.10 4.01 3.62
CA ARG A 126 -0.50 5.42 3.49
C ARG A 126 0.34 6.33 4.38
N ARG A 127 0.63 5.90 5.62
CA ARG A 127 1.52 6.60 6.55
C ARG A 127 2.99 6.58 6.07
N GLN A 128 3.42 5.51 5.41
CA GLN A 128 4.76 5.40 4.83
C GLN A 128 4.92 6.21 3.55
N LEU A 129 3.92 6.25 2.67
CA LEU A 129 3.91 7.14 1.50
C LEU A 129 3.88 8.61 1.91
N ALA A 130 3.09 8.96 2.94
CA ALA A 130 3.08 10.31 3.51
C ALA A 130 4.46 10.71 4.07
N ARG A 131 5.16 9.78 4.75
CA ARG A 131 6.56 10.01 5.21
C ARG A 131 7.57 10.14 4.07
N LEU A 132 7.23 9.69 2.86
CA LEU A 132 8.06 9.80 1.66
C LEU A 132 7.64 10.99 0.77
N GLY A 133 6.71 11.85 1.23
CA GLY A 133 6.28 13.05 0.52
C GLY A 133 5.37 12.79 -0.70
N ILE A 134 4.81 11.59 -0.84
CA ILE A 134 3.92 11.25 -1.96
C ILE A 134 2.48 11.18 -1.44
N GLY A 135 1.71 12.23 -1.72
CA GLY A 135 0.29 12.37 -1.39
C GLY A 135 0.01 13.60 -0.52
N GLU A 136 -1.26 14.01 -0.50
CA GLU A 136 -1.83 15.27 0.05
C GLU A 136 -1.45 15.64 1.50
N LEU A 137 -0.72 14.81 2.23
CA LEU A 137 -0.11 15.16 3.53
C LEU A 137 1.27 15.85 3.40
N SER A 138 1.79 16.01 2.18
CA SER A 138 3.05 16.71 1.92
C SER A 138 2.97 18.22 2.20
N ASP A 139 1.79 18.82 2.10
CA ASP A 139 1.57 20.26 2.32
C ASP A 139 1.63 20.69 3.80
N HIS A 140 1.69 19.72 4.72
CA HIS A 140 1.79 20.00 6.18
C HIS A 140 3.07 19.44 6.80
N THR A 141 4.05 19.06 5.99
CA THR A 141 5.38 18.71 6.48
C THR A 141 6.29 19.93 6.30
N PRO A 142 6.80 20.55 7.38
CA PRO A 142 7.71 21.69 7.27
C PRO A 142 8.98 21.29 6.51
N ASP A 143 9.49 22.23 5.71
CA ASP A 143 10.75 22.10 4.97
C ASP A 143 11.88 21.59 5.90
N PRO A 144 12.56 20.47 5.56
CA PRO A 144 13.65 19.90 6.35
C PRO A 144 14.87 20.85 6.50
N ALA A 145 14.88 22.01 5.85
CA ALA A 145 15.90 23.04 5.99
C ALA A 145 15.59 24.18 6.99
N SER A 146 14.44 24.16 7.69
CA SER A 146 14.12 25.20 8.67
C SER A 146 14.53 24.81 10.11
N PRO A 147 15.10 25.73 10.92
CA PRO A 147 15.61 25.42 12.25
C PRO A 147 14.53 25.28 13.34
N GLN A 148 13.25 25.14 12.99
CA GLN A 148 12.17 25.06 13.98
C GLN A 148 11.80 23.62 14.31
N SER A 149 11.98 23.28 15.58
CA SER A 149 11.59 22.01 16.15
C SER A 149 10.07 21.87 16.16
N THR A 150 9.58 20.67 15.85
CA THR A 150 8.16 20.28 15.81
C THR A 150 7.39 20.59 17.10
N LYS A 151 8.10 20.84 18.20
CA LYS A 151 7.54 21.26 19.50
C LYS A 151 7.02 22.70 19.50
N GLU A 152 7.72 23.66 18.88
CA GLU A 152 7.34 25.08 18.93
C GLU A 152 6.10 25.40 18.09
N ALA A 153 5.90 24.70 16.98
CA ALA A 153 4.69 24.85 16.16
C ALA A 153 3.42 24.31 16.84
N THR A 154 3.58 23.40 17.81
CA THR A 154 2.44 22.85 18.58
C THR A 154 2.03 23.79 19.71
N ASP A 155 2.97 24.55 20.30
CA ASP A 155 2.71 25.49 21.39
C ASP A 155 2.21 26.87 20.92
N ALA A 156 2.36 27.22 19.63
CA ALA A 156 1.92 28.51 19.08
C ALA A 156 0.45 28.53 18.58
N MET A 157 -0.26 27.40 18.63
CA MET A 157 -1.69 27.38 18.28
C MET A 157 -2.52 27.99 19.42
N PRO A 158 -3.26 29.10 19.20
CA PRO A 158 -4.19 29.62 20.19
C PRO A 158 -5.28 28.57 20.41
N THR A 159 -5.22 27.91 21.57
CA THR A 159 -6.05 26.72 21.84
C THR A 159 -7.50 27.05 22.16
N LYS A 160 -7.89 28.34 22.23
CA LYS A 160 -9.28 28.79 22.40
C LYS A 160 -9.46 30.23 21.89
N GLU A 161 -10.47 30.46 21.05
CA GLU A 161 -11.11 31.78 21.01
C GLU A 161 -11.96 31.98 22.28
N ALA A 162 -12.08 33.23 22.73
CA ALA A 162 -12.65 33.66 24.02
C ALA A 162 -14.14 33.31 24.26
N ASN A 163 -14.75 32.46 23.43
CA ASN A 163 -16.18 32.11 23.50
C ASN A 163 -16.48 30.60 23.45
N GLY A 164 -15.48 29.73 23.62
CA GLY A 164 -15.68 28.29 23.87
C GLY A 164 -16.16 27.45 22.67
N ALA A 165 -16.07 27.95 21.44
CA ALA A 165 -16.38 27.18 20.22
C ALA A 165 -15.10 26.54 19.62
N PRO A 166 -15.21 25.35 18.98
CA PRO A 166 -14.08 24.71 18.30
C PRO A 166 -13.62 25.54 17.10
N VAL A 167 -12.30 25.60 16.89
CA VAL A 167 -11.66 26.33 15.79
C VAL A 167 -12.09 25.70 14.46
N LYS A 168 -12.65 26.53 13.57
CA LYS A 168 -13.01 26.16 12.20
C LYS A 168 -11.90 26.59 11.26
N ASP A 169 -11.63 25.78 10.24
CA ASP A 169 -10.76 26.21 9.13
C ASP A 169 -11.44 27.25 8.23
N GLU A 170 -10.70 27.82 7.28
CA GLU A 170 -11.22 28.80 6.30
C GLU A 170 -12.32 28.24 5.39
N GLN A 171 -12.56 26.92 5.43
CA GLN A 171 -13.58 26.20 4.68
C GLN A 171 -14.79 25.83 5.55
N GLY A 172 -14.80 26.25 6.82
CA GLY A 172 -15.91 26.07 7.77
C GLY A 172 -16.00 24.67 8.37
N ILE A 173 -14.97 23.84 8.23
CA ILE A 173 -14.96 22.45 8.70
C ILE A 173 -14.42 22.40 10.13
N ASN A 174 -15.12 21.66 10.99
CA ASN A 174 -14.72 21.46 12.38
C ASN A 174 -13.50 20.54 12.42
N VAL A 175 -12.36 21.10 12.83
CA VAL A 175 -11.12 20.33 13.01
C VAL A 175 -11.25 19.53 14.31
N THR A 176 -11.25 18.20 14.20
CA THR A 176 -11.15 17.33 15.38
C THR A 176 -9.66 17.04 15.62
N PRO A 177 -9.10 17.35 16.80
CA PRO A 177 -7.69 17.10 17.09
C PRO A 177 -7.36 15.59 17.12
N PRO A 178 -6.08 15.20 16.91
CA PRO A 178 -5.65 13.81 16.72
C PRO A 178 -5.85 12.90 17.93
#